data_AF-A0A841R7I3-F1
#
_entry.id   AF-A0A841R7I3-F1
#
_cell.length_a   1.000
_cell.length_b   1.000
_cell.length_c   1.000
_cell.angle_alpha   90.00
_cell.angle_beta   90.00
_cell.angle_gamma   90.00
#
_symmetry.space_group_name_H-M   'P 1'
#
loop_
_entity.id
_entity.type
_entity.pdbx_description
1 polymer ?
#
loop_
_entity_poly.entity_id
_entity_poly.type
_entity_poly.pdbx_seq_one_letter_code
_entity_poly.pdbx_strand_id
1 'polypeptide(L)'
;MTIKELMKEYNLEIDDIRWFLSIGEAQKLLSFPQDRKELIRYIWSGELETNLYNMEEKYLENLQEQMDRNITDESDIRDIFKEAELAAIKRKNF
;
A
#
# COMPACT_ATOMS: atom_id res chain seq x y z
N MET A 1 18.12 -10.52 -3.35
CA MET A 1 17.54 -9.17 -3.50
C MET A 1 16.56 -8.98 -2.35
N THR A 2 16.59 -7.83 -1.68
CA THR A 2 15.64 -7.48 -0.62
C THR A 2 14.62 -6.48 -1.15
N ILE A 3 13.44 -6.43 -0.52
CA ILE A 3 12.42 -5.40 -0.81
C ILE A 3 13.00 -3.99 -0.71
N LYS A 4 13.87 -3.73 0.27
CA LYS A 4 14.53 -2.43 0.45
C LYS A 4 15.50 -2.08 -0.68
N GLU A 5 16.16 -3.07 -1.27
CA GLU A 5 17.01 -2.86 -2.45
C GLU A 5 16.18 -2.54 -3.68
N LEU A 6 15.09 -3.28 -3.91
CA LEU A 6 14.15 -3.01 -5.01
C LEU A 6 13.55 -1.61 -4.92
N MET A 7 13.14 -1.16 -3.72
CA MET A 7 12.62 0.20 -3.54
C MET A 7 13.61 1.28 -4.01
N LYS A 8 14.92 1.08 -3.79
CA LYS A 8 15.95 2.04 -4.21
C LYS A 8 16.04 2.16 -5.73
N GLU A 9 15.80 1.08 -6.47
CA GLU A 9 15.82 1.10 -7.93
C GLU A 9 14.75 2.04 -8.51
N TYR A 10 13.62 2.18 -7.82
CA TYR A 10 12.51 3.07 -8.19
C TYR A 10 12.54 4.41 -7.43
N ASN A 11 13.61 4.69 -6.68
CA ASN A 11 13.74 5.86 -5.83
C ASN A 11 12.53 6.07 -4.91
N LEU A 12 11.99 4.98 -4.36
CA LEU A 12 10.83 4.99 -3.46
C LEU A 12 11.28 5.15 -2.02
N GLU A 13 10.72 6.15 -1.33
CA GLU A 13 10.83 6.29 0.11
C GLU A 13 9.63 5.64 0.82
N ILE A 14 9.76 5.43 2.13
CA ILE A 14 8.70 4.87 2.98
C ILE A 14 7.39 5.66 2.82
N ASP A 15 7.48 6.99 2.70
CA ASP A 15 6.31 7.85 2.58
C ASP A 15 5.63 7.73 1.20
N ASP A 16 6.35 7.34 0.15
CA ASP A 16 5.78 7.05 -1.16
C ASP A 16 4.96 5.75 -1.14
N ILE A 17 5.45 4.73 -0.44
CA ILE A 17 4.69 3.48 -0.20
C ILE A 17 3.44 3.79 0.63
N ARG A 18 3.57 4.58 1.69
CA ARG A 18 2.43 4.98 2.52
C ARG A 18 1.38 5.74 1.71
N TRP A 19 1.80 6.64 0.83
CA TRP A 19 0.90 7.34 -0.08
C TRP A 19 0.20 6.39 -1.03
N PHE A 20 0.93 5.50 -1.70
CA PHE A 20 0.39 4.49 -2.61
C PHE A 20 -0.69 3.63 -1.93
N LEU A 21 -0.40 3.10 -0.75
CA LEU A 21 -1.35 2.29 0.02
C LEU A 21 -2.57 3.12 0.48
N SER A 22 -2.37 4.40 0.80
CA SER A 22 -3.46 5.31 1.20
C SER A 22 -4.45 5.56 0.05
N ILE A 23 -4.01 5.51 -1.20
CA ILE A 23 -4.92 5.56 -2.37
C ILE A 23 -5.88 4.37 -2.35
N GLY A 24 -5.38 3.18 -2.03
CA GLY A 24 -6.20 1.97 -1.90
C GLY A 24 -7.23 2.08 -0.78
N GLU A 25 -6.82 2.57 0.40
CA GLU A 25 -7.75 2.81 1.51
C GLU A 25 -8.79 3.88 1.18
N ALA A 26 -8.41 4.95 0.47
CA ALA A 26 -9.35 5.96 0.01
C ALA A 26 -10.36 5.37 -1.00
N GLN A 27 -9.91 4.53 -1.93
CA GLN A 27 -10.80 3.82 -2.86
C GLN A 27 -11.78 2.90 -2.12
N LYS A 28 -11.32 2.18 -1.08
CA LYS A 28 -12.17 1.35 -0.23
C LYS A 28 -13.21 2.19 0.52
N LEU A 29 -12.82 3.33 1.08
CA LEU A 29 -13.75 4.25 1.73
C LEU A 29 -14.82 4.79 0.76
N LEU A 30 -14.43 5.06 -0.48
CA LEU A 30 -15.35 5.54 -1.53
C LEU A 30 -16.20 4.41 -2.13
N SER A 31 -15.82 3.15 -1.97
CA SER A 31 -16.54 2.00 -2.54
C SER A 31 -17.70 1.52 -1.68
N PHE A 32 -17.81 1.95 -0.41
CA PHE A 32 -18.97 1.67 0.44
C PHE A 32 -20.27 2.18 -0.23
N PRO A 33 -21.11 1.27 -0.77
CA PRO A 33 -22.11 1.65 -1.76
C PRO A 33 -23.38 2.18 -1.08
N GLN A 34 -23.60 3.50 -0.99
CA GLN A 34 -24.79 4.15 -0.39
C GLN A 34 -25.19 3.72 1.05
N ASP A 35 -24.65 2.62 1.57
CA ASP A 35 -24.88 2.10 2.89
C ASP A 35 -23.91 2.75 3.87
N ARG A 36 -24.31 3.96 4.27
CA ARG A 36 -23.63 4.73 5.30
C ARG A 36 -23.41 3.91 6.57
N LYS A 37 -24.22 2.88 6.87
CA LYS A 37 -24.04 2.07 8.09
C LYS A 37 -22.80 1.21 8.02
N GLU A 38 -22.47 0.65 6.86
CA GLU A 38 -21.25 -0.15 6.69
C GLU A 38 -20.00 0.71 6.80
N LEU A 39 -20.01 1.91 6.19
CA LEU A 39 -18.93 2.88 6.35
C LEU A 39 -18.77 3.31 7.82
N ILE A 40 -19.88 3.63 8.50
CA ILE A 40 -19.86 3.96 9.94
C ILE A 40 -19.30 2.79 10.75
N ARG A 41 -19.70 1.55 10.46
CA ARG A 41 -19.17 0.36 11.16
C ARG A 41 -17.67 0.21 10.93
N TYR A 42 -17.19 0.38 9.70
CA TYR A 42 -15.77 0.28 9.34
C TYR A 42 -14.92 1.28 10.12
N ILE A 43 -15.40 2.53 10.24
CA ILE A 43 -14.72 3.59 11.00
C ILE A 43 -14.82 3.32 12.51
N TRP A 44 -16.02 3.08 13.03
CA TRP A 44 -16.28 2.97 14.47
C TRP A 44 -15.66 1.73 15.11
N SER A 45 -15.55 0.63 14.37
CA SER A 45 -14.96 -0.61 14.87
C SER A 45 -13.45 -0.53 15.10
N GLY A 46 -12.78 0.55 14.66
CA GLY A 46 -11.32 0.68 14.70
C GLY A 46 -10.61 -0.12 13.60
N GLU A 47 -11.35 -0.74 12.67
CA GLU A 47 -10.78 -1.49 11.54
C GLU A 47 -9.94 -0.58 10.64
N LEU A 48 -10.45 0.62 10.32
CA LEU A 48 -9.69 1.62 9.56
C LEU A 48 -8.38 2.01 10.25
N GLU A 49 -8.42 2.34 11.54
CA GLU A 49 -7.23 2.71 12.31
C GLU A 49 -6.20 1.58 12.33
N THR A 50 -6.67 0.34 12.53
CA THR A 50 -5.81 -0.85 12.54
C THR A 50 -5.12 -1.07 11.18
N ASN A 51 -5.84 -0.83 10.09
CA ASN A 51 -5.31 -0.96 8.73
C ASN A 51 -4.27 0.12 8.42
N LEU A 52 -4.48 1.35 8.90
CA LEU A 52 -3.54 2.46 8.71
C LEU A 52 -2.31 2.38 9.63
N TYR A 53 -2.43 1.74 10.80
CA TYR A 53 -1.34 1.64 11.76
C TYR A 53 -0.18 0.77 11.24
N ASN A 54 1.00 1.39 11.08
CA ASN A 54 2.22 0.80 10.51
C ASN A 54 1.96 0.08 9.18
N MET A 55 1.06 0.63 8.36
CA MET A 55 0.59 0.02 7.11
C MET A 55 1.73 -0.30 6.15
N GLU A 56 2.68 0.61 5.99
CA GLU A 56 3.79 0.45 5.06
C GLU A 56 4.81 -0.58 5.55
N GLU A 57 5.11 -0.62 6.85
CA GLU A 57 6.02 -1.61 7.42
C GLU A 57 5.44 -3.02 7.27
N LYS A 58 4.18 -3.22 7.69
CA LYS A 58 3.48 -4.51 7.53
C LYS A 58 3.41 -4.95 6.07
N TYR A 59 3.15 -4.02 5.16
CA TYR A 59 3.07 -4.30 3.74
C TYR A 59 4.42 -4.77 3.18
N LEU A 60 5.50 -4.04 3.47
CA LEU A 60 6.84 -4.36 2.98
C LEU A 60 7.39 -5.66 3.60
N GLU A 61 7.11 -5.91 4.88
CA GLU A 61 7.43 -7.17 5.55
C GLU A 61 6.71 -8.34 4.90
N ASN A 62 5.40 -8.20 4.63
CA ASN A 62 4.63 -9.23 3.94
C ASN A 62 5.14 -9.48 2.50
N LEU A 63 5.51 -8.44 1.74
CA LEU A 63 6.11 -8.63 0.42
C LEU A 63 7.45 -9.39 0.51
N GLN A 64 8.28 -9.09 1.50
CA GLN A 64 9.54 -9.80 1.72
C GLN A 64 9.26 -11.27 2.08
N GLU A 65 8.32 -11.55 2.98
CA GLU A 65 7.94 -12.92 3.33
C GLU A 65 7.41 -13.71 2.13
N GLN A 66 6.59 -13.08 1.28
CA GLN A 66 6.07 -13.73 0.08
C GLN A 66 7.18 -14.07 -0.91
N MET A 67 8.15 -13.17 -1.08
CA MET A 67 9.31 -13.40 -1.94
C MET A 67 10.20 -14.52 -1.36
N ASP A 68 10.46 -14.49 -0.06
CA ASP A 68 11.28 -15.51 0.62
C ASP A 68 10.64 -16.91 0.55
N ARG A 69 9.30 -16.97 0.50
CA ARG A 69 8.53 -18.22 0.34
C ARG A 69 8.30 -18.62 -1.12
N ASN A 70 8.83 -17.88 -2.10
CA ASN A 70 8.57 -18.06 -3.53
C ASN A 70 7.07 -18.04 -3.90
N ILE A 71 6.26 -17.30 -3.13
CA ILE A 71 4.83 -17.08 -3.43
C ILE A 71 4.68 -16.03 -4.53
N THR A 72 5.55 -15.02 -4.50
CA THR A 72 5.65 -13.95 -5.50
C THR A 72 7.08 -13.90 -5.99
N ASP A 73 7.29 -13.45 -7.23
CA ASP A 73 8.64 -13.25 -7.76
C ASP A 73 9.04 -11.77 -7.79
N GLU A 74 10.29 -11.51 -8.18
CA GLU A 74 10.81 -10.15 -8.27
C GLU A 74 10.09 -9.31 -9.35
N SER A 75 9.61 -9.94 -10.42
CA SER A 75 8.89 -9.26 -11.50
C SER A 75 7.56 -8.71 -11.00
N ASP A 76 6.81 -9.51 -10.25
CA ASP A 76 5.54 -9.10 -9.65
C ASP A 76 5.74 -7.89 -8.70
N ILE A 77 6.80 -7.92 -7.88
CA ILE A 77 7.14 -6.82 -6.98
C ILE A 77 7.54 -5.55 -7.76
N ARG A 78 8.27 -5.71 -8.86
CA ARG A 78 8.67 -4.60 -9.73
C ARG A 78 7.48 -3.91 -10.38
N ASP A 79 6.45 -4.66 -10.76
CA ASP A 79 5.20 -4.10 -11.28
C ASP A 79 4.47 -3.28 -10.20
N ILE A 80 4.40 -3.79 -8.97
CA ILE A 80 3.86 -3.06 -7.81
C ILE A 80 4.62 -1.75 -7.56
N PHE A 81 5.96 -1.79 -7.56
CA PHE A 81 6.79 -0.61 -7.29
C PHE A 81 6.73 0.43 -8.40
N LYS A 82 6.55 -0.01 -9.64
CA LYS A 82 6.26 0.89 -10.75
C LYS A 82 4.94 1.65 -10.56
N GLU A 83 3.89 0.98 -10.06
CA GLU A 83 2.63 1.65 -9.73
C GLU A 83 2.79 2.66 -8.58
N ALA A 84 3.55 2.28 -7.54
CA ALA A 84 3.86 3.17 -6.42
C ALA A 84 4.66 4.40 -6.86
N GLU A 85 5.66 4.23 -7.74
CA GLU A 85 6.44 5.33 -8.31
C GLU A 85 5.54 6.30 -9.09
N LEU A 86 4.66 5.77 -9.94
CA LEU A 86 3.70 6.59 -10.68
C LEU A 86 2.75 7.35 -9.74
N ALA A 87 2.31 6.73 -8.65
CA ALA A 87 1.50 7.39 -7.63
C ALA A 87 2.27 8.53 -6.93
N ALA A 88 3.55 8.31 -6.61
CA ALA A 88 4.43 9.31 -6.01
C ALA A 88 4.71 10.50 -6.95
N ILE A 89 4.91 10.24 -8.24
CA ILE A 89 5.07 11.30 -9.25
C ILE A 89 3.79 12.13 -9.35
N LYS A 90 2.61 11.48 -9.38
CA LYS A 90 1.32 12.18 -9.41
C LYS A 90 1.09 13.04 -8.16
N ARG A 91 1.51 12.56 -6.98
CA ARG A 91 1.45 13.33 -5.72
C ARG A 91 2.19 14.66 -5.81
N LYS A 92 3.37 14.68 -6.43
CA LYS A 92 4.19 15.91 -6.56
C LYS A 92 3.55 16.98 -7.45
N ASN A 93 2.58 16.60 -8.28
CA ASN A 93 1.81 17.51 -9.13
C ASN A 93 0.52 18.02 -8.48
N PHE A 94 0.27 17.60 -7.23
CA PHE A 94 -0.87 18.00 -6.40
C PHE A 94 -0.45 19.13 -5.45
#